data_AF-A0A5B7FR51-F1
#
_entry.id   AF-A0A5B7FR51-F1
#
_cell.length_a   1.000
_cell.length_b   1.000
_cell.length_c   1.000
_cell.angle_alpha   90.00
_cell.angle_beta   90.00
_cell.angle_gamma   90.00
#
_symmetry.space_group_name_H-M   'P 1'
#
loop_
_entity.id
_entity.type
_entity.pdbx_description
1 polymer ?
#
loop_
_entity_poly.entity_id
_entity_poly.type
_entity_poly.pdbx_seq_one_letter_code
_entity_poly.pdbx_strand_id
1 'polypeptide(L)'
;MRSTFTINKAQVVTGLERPFSPVFGRTLLCAKSEPVTLPGHSAPVKLSESFVNEAIIIADMFNMSEMSAMSLLRSAEEESTLYPGIARGLIAVLFYYDSRVHLANSLKTLIQARQGISWVLLPDNEELSQSISRYLEPVLTINLVDRILELITAMDITKEIELLQQNCALGDAKHRKLVLDKFQAVRSLLADALFCWAAQTPLKRDECRRILTHLSKVKLTETSDGSLDPVNLALLMALLYSLEAGHLLASEDMTEALSQFPITNDKKFVQEIHRDIKSEQAWETPGLKAIVQLAWTVSLANLRHAVPTHLTDIDAILEEEDVILNEALKGKVFSFIQNSILTKKNTPLDTFYCQRLHGILSDFIVNAPERVKAMKNRADENSRLITANLRESLEPPTNLDQPFEELLTCLAALYQDGQCGELVEDYWCPSEILPTTSQPYRGQGSRQMALFKFVRLPGDFLPPSLFVPYVNLLTSLATTSRSAQYVYNFLLINSQPLSQGSNLAWDHFMTALNQYYNNLRLEEPGAMDTMYRVRGAPRGITPQEVQGLLGVLQLLSRVAEQDELSRVALCDNAAWSTLYVCVGLLTCAVPLVLKVELLHSCTGSACLGINRRS
;
A
#
# COMPACT_ATOMS: atom_id res chain seq x y z
N MET A 1 -31.46 -21.01 3.38
CA MET A 1 -30.71 -19.75 3.11
C MET A 1 -31.42 -18.52 3.66
N ARG A 2 -32.68 -18.20 3.31
CA ARG A 2 -33.42 -17.05 3.89
C ARG A 2 -33.68 -17.14 5.41
N SER A 3 -33.78 -18.35 5.98
CA SER A 3 -34.07 -18.57 7.41
C SER A 3 -32.85 -18.43 8.33
N THR A 4 -31.63 -18.59 7.81
CA THR A 4 -30.37 -18.44 8.57
C THR A 4 -29.88 -16.99 8.56
N PHE A 5 -30.26 -16.22 7.53
CA PHE A 5 -29.94 -14.80 7.37
C PHE A 5 -30.91 -13.84 8.05
N THR A 6 -31.87 -14.36 8.82
CA THR A 6 -32.60 -13.55 9.81
C THR A 6 -31.71 -13.28 11.03
N ILE A 7 -30.43 -12.96 10.80
CA ILE A 7 -29.58 -12.34 11.80
C ILE A 7 -30.24 -10.98 12.04
N ASN A 8 -30.77 -10.82 13.24
CA ASN A 8 -31.51 -9.64 13.64
C ASN A 8 -30.67 -8.41 13.25
N LYS A 9 -31.20 -7.44 12.51
CA LYS A 9 -30.43 -6.26 12.05
C LYS A 9 -29.68 -5.56 13.21
N ALA A 10 -30.23 -5.69 14.42
CA ALA A 10 -29.58 -5.32 15.67
C ALA A 10 -28.30 -6.13 15.96
N GLN A 11 -28.29 -7.47 15.83
CA GLN A 11 -27.18 -8.36 16.21
C GLN A 11 -25.88 -8.17 15.43
N VAL A 12 -25.89 -7.69 14.18
CA VAL A 12 -24.62 -7.41 13.46
C VAL A 12 -23.92 -6.19 14.06
N VAL A 13 -24.69 -5.20 14.53
CA VAL A 13 -24.18 -3.95 15.11
C VAL A 13 -23.98 -4.09 16.63
N THR A 14 -24.91 -4.75 17.33
CA THR A 14 -24.87 -4.98 18.79
C THR A 14 -24.09 -6.23 19.20
N GLY A 15 -23.89 -7.20 18.31
CA GLY A 15 -23.08 -8.41 18.58
C GLY A 15 -21.58 -8.14 18.60
N LEU A 16 -21.15 -7.02 18.03
CA LEU A 16 -19.79 -6.49 18.18
C LEU A 16 -19.61 -5.72 19.50
N GLU A 17 -20.70 -5.25 20.11
CA GLU A 17 -20.67 -4.70 21.46
C GLU A 17 -20.54 -5.83 22.49
N ARG A 18 -20.13 -5.49 23.72
CA ARG A 18 -20.39 -6.37 24.87
C ARG A 18 -21.89 -6.22 25.17
N PRO A 19 -22.75 -7.20 24.86
CA PRO A 19 -24.19 -7.00 24.94
C PRO A 19 -24.60 -6.80 26.39
N PHE A 20 -24.91 -5.57 26.78
CA PHE A 20 -25.52 -5.31 28.08
C PHE A 20 -26.96 -5.79 28.06
N SER A 21 -27.29 -6.78 28.90
CA SER A 21 -28.67 -7.09 29.24
C SER A 21 -28.78 -7.06 30.77
N PRO A 22 -29.65 -6.21 31.33
CA PRO A 22 -29.89 -6.25 32.76
C PRO A 22 -30.75 -7.47 33.10
N VAL A 23 -30.29 -8.24 34.09
CA VAL A 23 -31.09 -9.11 34.97
C VAL A 23 -31.74 -10.33 34.31
N PHE A 24 -30.93 -11.35 34.00
CA PHE A 24 -31.35 -12.75 34.14
C PHE A 24 -30.64 -13.51 35.26
N GLY A 25 -29.91 -12.78 36.14
CA GLY A 25 -29.12 -13.33 37.24
C GLY A 25 -29.85 -14.20 38.26
N ARG A 26 -31.18 -14.35 38.17
CA ARG A 26 -31.93 -15.28 39.01
C ARG A 26 -32.08 -16.67 38.40
N THR A 27 -32.13 -16.82 37.07
CA THR A 27 -32.54 -18.08 36.44
C THR A 27 -31.41 -19.12 36.43
N LEU A 28 -30.16 -18.71 36.17
CA LEU A 28 -29.00 -19.60 36.20
C LEU A 28 -28.56 -19.95 37.62
N LEU A 29 -28.71 -19.03 38.58
CA LEU A 29 -28.50 -19.34 40.00
C LEU A 29 -29.52 -20.36 40.53
N CYS A 30 -30.78 -20.28 40.10
CA CYS A 30 -31.80 -21.31 40.41
C CYS A 30 -31.47 -22.67 39.77
N ALA A 31 -30.75 -22.70 38.65
CA ALA A 31 -30.32 -23.95 37.99
C ALA A 31 -29.31 -24.78 38.81
N LYS A 32 -28.71 -24.19 39.85
CA LYS A 32 -27.86 -24.91 40.81
C LYS A 32 -28.66 -25.86 41.69
N SER A 33 -29.91 -25.49 42.01
CA SER A 33 -30.79 -26.22 42.93
C SER A 33 -31.94 -26.94 42.23
N GLU A 34 -32.44 -26.43 41.11
CA GLU A 34 -33.64 -26.94 40.43
C GLU A 34 -33.44 -27.09 38.90
N PRO A 35 -34.14 -28.03 38.24
CA PRO A 35 -34.12 -28.15 36.77
C PRO A 35 -34.72 -26.89 36.11
N VAL A 36 -33.99 -26.25 35.21
CA VAL A 36 -34.44 -25.02 34.52
C VAL A 36 -34.74 -25.30 33.05
N THR A 37 -35.85 -24.75 32.55
CA THR A 37 -36.22 -24.84 31.13
C THR A 37 -35.37 -23.86 30.32
N LEU A 38 -34.49 -24.40 29.48
CA LEU A 38 -33.60 -23.60 28.63
C LEU A 38 -34.26 -23.31 27.26
N PRO A 39 -33.97 -22.16 26.62
CA PRO A 39 -34.45 -21.89 25.27
C PRO A 39 -33.97 -22.96 24.29
N GLY A 40 -34.91 -23.63 23.61
CA GLY A 40 -34.62 -24.73 22.69
C GLY A 40 -34.72 -26.13 23.29
N HIS A 41 -34.92 -26.25 24.61
CA HIS A 41 -35.16 -27.53 25.29
C HIS A 41 -36.63 -27.68 25.69
N SER A 42 -37.24 -28.80 25.31
CA SER A 42 -38.62 -29.14 25.71
C SER A 42 -38.71 -29.66 27.15
N ALA A 43 -37.58 -30.02 27.77
CA ALA A 43 -37.50 -30.53 29.13
C ALA A 43 -36.49 -29.72 29.97
N PRO A 44 -36.76 -29.52 31.26
CA PRO A 44 -35.85 -28.78 32.13
C PRO A 44 -34.57 -29.58 32.41
N VAL A 45 -33.42 -28.90 32.30
CA VAL A 45 -32.08 -29.51 32.39
C VAL A 45 -31.44 -29.14 33.73
N LYS A 46 -30.83 -30.12 34.41
CA LYS A 46 -30.00 -29.89 35.61
C LYS A 46 -28.55 -29.67 35.17
N LEU A 47 -27.99 -28.51 35.49
CA LEU A 47 -26.60 -28.17 35.19
C LEU A 47 -25.70 -28.47 36.39
N SER A 48 -24.42 -28.78 36.14
CA SER A 48 -23.45 -28.92 37.23
C SER A 48 -23.11 -27.57 37.84
N GLU A 49 -22.81 -27.54 39.14
CA GLU A 49 -22.45 -26.30 39.83
C GLU A 49 -21.19 -25.65 39.23
N SER A 50 -20.21 -26.46 38.82
CA SER A 50 -19.01 -25.99 38.09
C SER A 50 -19.36 -25.30 36.78
N PHE A 51 -20.31 -25.85 36.01
CA PHE A 51 -20.73 -25.27 34.74
C PHE A 51 -21.43 -23.92 34.95
N VAL A 52 -22.33 -23.84 35.94
CA VAL A 52 -23.02 -22.58 36.26
C VAL A 52 -22.03 -21.50 36.72
N ASN A 53 -21.05 -21.86 37.56
CA ASN A 53 -20.04 -20.92 38.02
C ASN A 53 -19.17 -20.40 36.87
N GLU A 54 -18.71 -21.27 35.96
CA GLU A 54 -17.97 -20.85 34.78
C GLU A 54 -18.79 -19.92 33.88
N ALA A 55 -20.10 -20.19 33.72
CA ALA A 55 -20.98 -19.37 32.90
C ALA A 55 -21.13 -17.95 33.47
N ILE A 56 -21.24 -17.83 34.80
CA ILE A 56 -21.30 -16.54 35.49
C ILE A 56 -19.97 -15.78 35.32
N ILE A 57 -18.82 -16.46 35.51
CA ILE A 57 -17.50 -15.82 35.32
C ILE A 57 -17.36 -15.27 33.89
N ILE A 58 -17.73 -16.03 32.87
CA ILE A 58 -17.67 -15.59 31.47
C ILE A 58 -18.64 -14.44 31.21
N ALA A 59 -19.87 -14.53 31.75
CA ALA A 59 -20.87 -13.48 31.63
C ALA A 59 -20.39 -12.16 32.24
N ASP A 60 -19.82 -12.20 33.45
CA ASP A 60 -19.29 -11.04 34.16
C ASP A 60 -18.05 -10.48 33.45
N MET A 61 -17.09 -11.34 33.07
CA MET A 61 -15.84 -10.94 32.42
C MET A 61 -16.09 -10.20 31.09
N PHE A 62 -16.98 -10.73 30.25
CA PHE A 62 -17.31 -10.13 28.95
C PHE A 62 -18.51 -9.21 28.98
N ASN A 63 -19.14 -9.03 30.15
CA ASN A 63 -20.36 -8.24 30.31
C ASN A 63 -21.42 -8.63 29.27
N MET A 64 -21.74 -9.92 29.23
CA MET A 64 -22.71 -10.52 28.30
C MET A 64 -23.83 -11.23 29.06
N SER A 65 -24.91 -11.58 28.36
CA SER A 65 -26.00 -12.34 28.99
C SER A 65 -25.52 -13.71 29.46
N GLU A 66 -25.99 -14.13 30.65
CA GLU A 66 -25.66 -15.45 31.21
C GLU A 66 -26.09 -16.60 30.28
N MET A 67 -27.17 -16.41 29.52
CA MET A 67 -27.64 -17.37 28.52
C MET A 67 -26.67 -17.50 27.34
N SER A 68 -26.08 -16.39 26.89
CA SER A 68 -25.03 -16.40 25.86
C SER A 68 -23.77 -17.10 26.37
N ALA A 69 -23.35 -16.80 27.61
CA ALA A 69 -22.21 -17.44 28.25
C ALA A 69 -22.41 -18.95 28.43
N MET A 70 -23.61 -19.38 28.83
CA MET A 70 -23.99 -20.79 28.90
C MET A 70 -23.93 -21.47 27.53
N SER A 71 -24.52 -20.86 26.49
CA SER A 71 -24.48 -21.40 25.12
C SER A 71 -23.04 -21.59 24.65
N LEU A 72 -22.18 -20.60 24.92
CA LEU A 72 -20.76 -20.62 24.57
C LEU A 72 -20.00 -21.76 25.27
N LEU A 73 -20.22 -21.93 26.58
CA LEU A 73 -19.61 -23.01 27.37
C LEU A 73 -20.08 -24.38 26.94
N ARG A 74 -21.36 -24.50 26.56
CA ARG A 74 -21.91 -25.75 26.06
C ARG A 74 -21.25 -26.13 24.74
N SER A 75 -21.13 -25.19 23.78
CA SER A 75 -20.39 -25.44 22.54
C SER A 75 -18.94 -25.82 22.82
N ALA A 76 -18.29 -25.18 23.79
CA ALA A 76 -16.94 -25.54 24.22
C ALA A 76 -16.83 -26.95 24.81
N GLU A 77 -17.87 -27.44 25.50
CA GLU A 77 -17.93 -28.80 26.03
C GLU A 77 -18.13 -29.83 24.92
N GLU A 78 -19.04 -29.55 23.98
CA GLU A 78 -19.32 -30.37 22.80
C GLU A 78 -18.07 -30.51 21.90
N GLU A 79 -17.28 -29.45 21.75
CA GLU A 79 -16.05 -29.42 20.92
C GLU A 79 -14.75 -29.70 21.70
N SER A 80 -14.83 -30.12 22.97
CA SER A 80 -13.66 -30.34 23.83
C SER A 80 -12.62 -31.31 23.25
N THR A 81 -13.06 -32.26 22.42
CA THR A 81 -12.18 -33.24 21.74
C THR A 81 -11.22 -32.61 20.72
N LEU A 82 -11.56 -31.44 20.16
CA LEU A 82 -10.71 -30.71 19.21
C LEU A 82 -9.57 -29.94 19.89
N TYR A 83 -9.66 -29.74 21.21
CA TYR A 83 -8.73 -28.92 21.99
C TYR A 83 -8.16 -29.74 23.17
N PRO A 84 -7.37 -30.79 22.89
CA PRO A 84 -6.88 -31.69 23.93
C PRO A 84 -5.99 -30.94 24.94
N GLY A 85 -6.30 -31.10 26.22
CA GLY A 85 -5.55 -30.49 27.32
C GLY A 85 -5.92 -29.04 27.65
N ILE A 86 -6.91 -28.46 26.97
CA ILE A 86 -7.43 -27.12 27.26
C ILE A 86 -8.73 -27.25 28.07
N ALA A 87 -8.85 -26.49 29.16
CA ALA A 87 -10.06 -26.47 29.98
C ALA A 87 -11.24 -25.86 29.21
N ARG A 88 -12.46 -26.38 29.45
CA ARG A 88 -13.71 -25.91 28.83
C ARG A 88 -13.86 -24.38 28.84
N GLY A 89 -13.61 -23.73 29.99
CA GLY A 89 -13.69 -22.27 30.11
C GLY A 89 -12.74 -21.52 29.17
N LEU A 90 -11.52 -22.03 28.95
CA LEU A 90 -10.55 -21.43 28.03
C LEU A 90 -10.97 -21.62 26.56
N ILE A 91 -11.58 -22.76 26.22
CA ILE A 91 -12.17 -23.00 24.90
C ILE A 91 -13.34 -22.02 24.67
N ALA A 92 -14.18 -21.80 25.68
CA ALA A 92 -15.26 -20.81 25.57
C ALA A 92 -14.72 -19.39 25.35
N VAL A 93 -13.65 -18.98 26.04
CA VAL A 93 -12.97 -17.70 25.79
C VAL A 93 -12.48 -17.59 24.35
N LEU A 94 -11.91 -18.68 23.80
CA LEU A 94 -11.51 -18.71 22.38
C LEU A 94 -12.71 -18.54 21.46
N PHE A 95 -13.81 -19.25 21.71
CA PHE A 95 -15.05 -19.16 20.92
C PHE A 95 -15.70 -17.79 21.00
N TYR A 96 -15.54 -17.07 22.12
CA TYR A 96 -16.02 -15.70 22.22
C TYR A 96 -15.35 -14.79 21.18
N TYR A 97 -14.02 -14.78 21.12
CA TYR A 97 -13.32 -13.99 20.09
C TYR A 97 -13.54 -14.54 18.69
N ASP A 98 -13.63 -15.87 18.55
CA ASP A 98 -13.91 -16.49 17.26
C ASP A 98 -15.28 -16.07 16.70
N SER A 99 -16.31 -16.02 17.54
CA SER A 99 -17.64 -15.56 17.14
C SER A 99 -17.61 -14.12 16.61
N ARG A 100 -16.81 -13.24 17.23
CA ARG A 100 -16.62 -11.86 16.79
C ARG A 100 -15.85 -11.75 15.48
N VAL A 101 -14.82 -12.58 15.28
CA VAL A 101 -14.13 -12.67 13.98
C VAL A 101 -15.13 -13.04 12.89
N HIS A 102 -15.98 -14.03 13.12
CA HIS A 102 -17.00 -14.44 12.15
C HIS A 102 -18.05 -13.35 11.90
N LEU A 103 -18.48 -12.61 12.92
CA LEU A 103 -19.41 -11.48 12.76
C LEU A 103 -18.78 -10.34 11.95
N ALA A 104 -17.57 -9.91 12.30
CA ALA A 104 -16.86 -8.85 11.57
C ALA A 104 -16.57 -9.27 10.12
N ASN A 105 -16.14 -10.52 9.90
CA ASN A 105 -15.90 -11.05 8.57
C ASN A 105 -17.19 -11.16 7.75
N SER A 106 -18.31 -11.54 8.38
CA SER A 106 -19.62 -11.56 7.71
C SER A 106 -20.05 -10.17 7.26
N LEU A 107 -19.87 -9.16 8.13
CA LEU A 107 -20.13 -7.76 7.77
C LEU A 107 -19.25 -7.32 6.59
N LYS A 108 -17.93 -7.53 6.68
CA LYS A 108 -16.98 -7.24 5.60
C LYS A 108 -17.41 -7.91 4.29
N THR A 109 -17.70 -9.21 4.32
CA THR A 109 -18.08 -9.99 3.13
C THR A 109 -19.38 -9.48 2.51
N LEU A 110 -20.39 -9.17 3.34
CA LEU A 110 -21.65 -8.61 2.85
C LEU A 110 -21.45 -7.22 2.22
N ILE A 111 -20.59 -6.38 2.79
CA ILE A 111 -20.24 -5.08 2.23
C ILE A 111 -19.50 -5.25 0.89
N GLN A 112 -18.53 -6.16 0.82
CA GLN A 112 -17.79 -6.48 -0.41
C GLN A 112 -18.70 -7.00 -1.53
N ALA A 113 -19.77 -7.72 -1.17
CA ALA A 113 -20.75 -8.27 -2.10
C ALA A 113 -21.75 -7.23 -2.64
N ARG A 114 -21.77 -6.00 -2.09
CA ARG A 114 -22.61 -4.92 -2.60
C ARG A 114 -22.18 -4.51 -4.01
N GLN A 115 -23.13 -3.97 -4.75
CA GLN A 115 -22.86 -3.26 -5.99
C GLN A 115 -22.07 -1.99 -5.69
N GLY A 116 -21.02 -1.73 -6.46
CA GLY A 116 -20.12 -0.60 -6.28
C GLY A 116 -19.14 -0.42 -7.43
N ILE A 117 -18.14 0.43 -7.21
CA ILE A 117 -17.24 0.95 -8.23
C ILE A 117 -16.00 0.08 -8.42
N SER A 118 -15.36 -0.32 -7.32
CA SER A 118 -14.00 -0.87 -7.37
C SER A 118 -13.95 -2.33 -7.83
N TRP A 119 -14.98 -3.14 -7.53
CA TRP A 119 -15.03 -4.54 -7.95
C TRP A 119 -16.44 -5.10 -8.02
N VAL A 120 -16.55 -6.26 -8.68
CA VAL A 120 -17.76 -7.08 -8.73
C VAL A 120 -17.45 -8.47 -8.17
N LEU A 121 -17.97 -8.78 -6.98
CA LEU A 121 -17.72 -10.07 -6.32
C LEU A 121 -18.54 -11.22 -6.91
N LEU A 122 -19.76 -10.94 -7.36
CA LEU A 122 -20.70 -11.91 -7.89
C LEU A 122 -20.95 -11.63 -9.38
N PRO A 123 -19.98 -11.94 -10.27
CA PRO A 123 -20.22 -11.82 -11.70
C PRO A 123 -21.43 -12.69 -12.09
N ASP A 124 -22.23 -12.20 -13.03
CA ASP A 124 -23.45 -12.86 -13.54
C ASP A 124 -24.63 -12.95 -12.55
N ASN A 125 -24.55 -12.34 -11.35
CA ASN A 125 -25.64 -12.33 -10.38
C ASN A 125 -25.89 -10.93 -9.77
N GLU A 126 -26.15 -9.96 -10.64
CA GLU A 126 -26.40 -8.56 -10.26
C GLU A 126 -27.64 -8.40 -9.38
N GLU A 127 -28.69 -9.21 -9.58
CA GLU A 127 -29.91 -9.17 -8.76
C GLU A 127 -29.62 -9.48 -7.28
N LEU A 128 -28.73 -10.44 -7.01
CA LEU A 128 -28.31 -10.76 -5.66
C LEU A 128 -27.48 -9.62 -5.06
N SER A 129 -26.54 -9.06 -5.83
CA SER A 129 -25.74 -7.90 -5.41
C SER A 129 -26.64 -6.70 -5.04
N GLN A 130 -27.62 -6.37 -5.89
CA GLN A 130 -28.63 -5.33 -5.61
C GLN A 130 -29.47 -5.67 -4.37
N SER A 131 -29.86 -6.93 -4.19
CA SER A 131 -30.62 -7.38 -3.02
C SER A 131 -29.82 -7.22 -1.72
N ILE A 132 -28.51 -7.53 -1.75
CA ILE A 132 -27.59 -7.33 -0.64
C ILE A 132 -27.43 -5.83 -0.36
N SER A 133 -27.23 -5.00 -1.39
CA SER A 133 -27.15 -3.55 -1.24
C SER A 133 -28.40 -2.97 -0.56
N ARG A 134 -29.60 -3.35 -1.02
CA ARG A 134 -30.88 -2.93 -0.40
C ARG A 134 -31.03 -3.42 1.04
N TYR A 135 -30.54 -4.62 1.34
CA TYR A 135 -30.58 -5.18 2.70
C TYR A 135 -29.67 -4.42 3.67
N LEU A 136 -28.47 -4.04 3.21
CA LEU A 136 -27.48 -3.34 4.02
C LEU A 136 -27.73 -1.84 4.15
N GLU A 137 -28.42 -1.20 3.21
CA GLU A 137 -28.63 0.26 3.22
C GLU A 137 -29.08 0.81 4.59
N PRO A 138 -30.09 0.23 5.28
CA PRO A 138 -30.49 0.71 6.59
C PRO A 138 -29.40 0.54 7.66
N VAL A 139 -28.61 -0.54 7.58
CA VAL A 139 -27.53 -0.83 8.55
C VAL A 139 -26.40 0.20 8.40
N LEU A 140 -26.03 0.51 7.16
CA LEU A 140 -25.00 1.48 6.84
C LEU A 140 -25.39 2.89 7.29
N THR A 141 -26.68 3.22 7.21
CA THR A 141 -27.18 4.54 7.65
C THR A 141 -27.26 4.75 9.17
N ILE A 142 -27.07 3.72 10.02
CA ILE A 142 -27.13 3.85 11.49
C ILE A 142 -25.73 4.12 12.05
N ASN A 143 -25.15 5.29 11.74
CA ASN A 143 -23.86 5.77 12.29
C ASN A 143 -22.77 4.67 12.38
N LEU A 144 -22.71 3.76 11.39
CA LEU A 144 -21.88 2.56 11.47
C LEU A 144 -20.39 2.91 11.55
N VAL A 145 -19.98 3.99 10.88
CA VAL A 145 -18.61 4.52 10.94
C VAL A 145 -18.24 4.91 12.37
N ASP A 146 -19.08 5.70 13.05
CA ASP A 146 -18.83 6.06 14.46
C ASP A 146 -18.72 4.81 15.32
N ARG A 147 -19.61 3.84 15.11
CA ARG A 147 -19.62 2.61 15.91
C ARG A 147 -18.35 1.78 15.71
N ILE A 148 -17.90 1.61 14.47
CA ILE A 148 -16.67 0.88 14.17
C ILE A 148 -15.45 1.59 14.76
N LEU A 149 -15.37 2.92 14.61
CA LEU A 149 -14.26 3.70 15.17
C LEU A 149 -14.23 3.65 16.70
N GLU A 150 -15.39 3.71 17.36
CA GLU A 150 -15.51 3.52 18.81
C GLU A 150 -15.02 2.14 19.25
N LEU A 151 -15.43 1.08 18.53
CA LEU A 151 -14.98 -0.29 18.80
C LEU A 151 -13.47 -0.43 18.63
N ILE A 152 -12.91 0.03 17.51
CA ILE A 152 -11.47 -0.03 17.25
C ILE A 152 -10.69 0.70 18.34
N THR A 153 -11.16 1.88 18.75
CA THR A 153 -10.52 2.70 19.79
C THR A 153 -10.64 2.07 21.18
N ALA A 154 -11.75 1.39 21.48
CA ALA A 154 -11.96 0.71 22.75
C ALA A 154 -11.18 -0.60 22.88
N MET A 155 -10.84 -1.24 21.75
CA MET A 155 -10.13 -2.53 21.70
C MET A 155 -8.62 -2.38 21.95
N ASP A 156 -8.25 -2.04 23.17
CA ASP A 156 -6.86 -1.98 23.63
C ASP A 156 -6.35 -3.38 24.03
N ILE A 157 -5.31 -3.86 23.35
CA ILE A 157 -4.75 -5.20 23.60
C ILE A 157 -4.16 -5.34 25.00
N THR A 158 -3.61 -4.27 25.58
CA THR A 158 -3.00 -4.28 26.90
C THR A 158 -4.08 -4.46 27.96
N LYS A 159 -5.15 -3.67 27.86
CA LYS A 159 -6.31 -3.77 28.78
C LYS A 159 -7.02 -5.12 28.64
N GLU A 160 -7.10 -5.66 27.42
CA GLU A 160 -7.72 -6.97 27.21
C GLU A 160 -6.85 -8.10 27.81
N ILE A 161 -5.52 -8.02 27.68
CA ILE A 161 -4.61 -8.97 28.35
C ILE A 161 -4.77 -8.91 29.87
N GLU A 162 -4.83 -7.71 30.45
CA GLU A 162 -5.04 -7.53 31.89
C GLU A 162 -6.38 -8.13 32.35
N LEU A 163 -7.46 -7.88 31.62
CA LEU A 163 -8.78 -8.46 31.89
C LEU A 163 -8.74 -9.98 31.89
N LEU A 164 -8.13 -10.59 30.86
CA LEU A 164 -8.05 -12.04 30.73
C LEU A 164 -7.13 -12.66 31.80
N GLN A 165 -6.03 -11.98 32.17
CA GLN A 165 -5.15 -12.44 33.24
C GLN A 165 -5.83 -12.41 34.61
N GLN A 166 -6.54 -11.33 34.93
CA GLN A 166 -7.27 -11.19 36.21
C GLN A 166 -8.31 -12.30 36.40
N ASN A 167 -8.92 -12.77 35.31
CA ASN A 167 -9.95 -13.81 35.33
C ASN A 167 -9.39 -15.23 35.05
N CYS A 168 -8.06 -15.43 35.04
CA CYS A 168 -7.41 -16.70 34.71
C CYS A 168 -7.88 -17.30 33.36
N ALA A 169 -8.20 -16.43 32.40
CA ALA A 169 -8.79 -16.75 31.10
C ALA A 169 -7.75 -16.94 29.98
N LEU A 170 -6.47 -17.03 30.33
CA LEU A 170 -5.37 -17.35 29.41
C LEU A 170 -4.76 -18.71 29.77
N GLY A 171 -4.72 -19.60 28.79
CA GLY A 171 -4.09 -20.91 28.92
C GLY A 171 -2.58 -20.89 28.64
N ASP A 172 -2.11 -21.92 27.95
CA ASP A 172 -0.72 -22.03 27.52
C ASP A 172 -0.34 -20.99 26.45
N ALA A 173 0.93 -20.99 26.04
CA ALA A 173 1.43 -20.04 25.04
C ALA A 173 0.67 -20.14 23.69
N LYS A 174 0.18 -21.34 23.33
CA LYS A 174 -0.58 -21.56 22.10
C LYS A 174 -1.97 -20.94 22.21
N HIS A 175 -2.70 -21.23 23.28
CA HIS A 175 -4.01 -20.65 23.54
C HIS A 175 -3.93 -19.12 23.62
N ARG A 176 -2.95 -18.59 24.36
CA ARG A 176 -2.71 -17.15 24.46
C ARG A 176 -2.51 -16.51 23.09
N LYS A 177 -1.68 -17.11 22.24
CA LYS A 177 -1.47 -16.61 20.87
C LYS A 177 -2.78 -16.61 20.07
N LEU A 178 -3.52 -17.71 20.07
CA LEU A 178 -4.79 -17.82 19.33
C LEU A 178 -5.81 -16.75 19.75
N VAL A 179 -5.95 -16.49 21.06
CA VAL A 179 -6.85 -15.46 21.57
C VAL A 179 -6.43 -14.07 21.11
N LEU A 180 -5.14 -13.74 21.21
CA LEU A 180 -4.62 -12.43 20.81
C LEU A 180 -4.68 -12.21 19.29
N ASP A 181 -4.38 -13.24 18.50
CA ASP A 181 -4.49 -13.20 17.04
C ASP A 181 -5.95 -12.95 16.63
N LYS A 182 -6.93 -13.61 17.26
CA LYS A 182 -8.36 -13.36 17.01
C LYS A 182 -8.80 -11.96 17.44
N PHE A 183 -8.33 -11.47 18.58
CA PHE A 183 -8.61 -10.10 19.03
C PHE A 183 -8.12 -9.06 18.02
N GLN A 184 -6.88 -9.21 17.52
CA GLN A 184 -6.32 -8.34 16.49
C GLN A 184 -7.09 -8.48 15.16
N ALA A 185 -7.44 -9.71 14.77
CA ALA A 185 -8.20 -9.97 13.55
C ALA A 185 -9.56 -9.26 13.55
N VAL A 186 -10.26 -9.19 14.68
CA VAL A 186 -11.51 -8.41 14.77
C VAL A 186 -11.26 -6.93 14.45
N ARG A 187 -10.21 -6.31 15.00
CA ARG A 187 -9.88 -4.90 14.72
C ARG A 187 -9.60 -4.69 13.22
N SER A 188 -8.79 -5.56 12.63
CA SER A 188 -8.46 -5.50 11.20
C SER A 188 -9.71 -5.69 10.32
N LEU A 189 -10.56 -6.69 10.61
CA LEU A 189 -11.76 -6.95 9.83
C LEU A 189 -12.78 -5.79 9.89
N LEU A 190 -12.87 -5.09 11.02
CA LEU A 190 -13.72 -3.91 11.14
C LEU A 190 -13.20 -2.73 10.31
N ALA A 191 -11.90 -2.48 10.32
CA ALA A 191 -11.30 -1.45 9.48
C ALA A 191 -11.39 -1.81 7.98
N ASP A 192 -11.15 -3.09 7.64
CA ASP A 192 -11.35 -3.62 6.29
C ASP A 192 -12.79 -3.47 5.82
N ALA A 193 -13.79 -3.65 6.70
CA ALA A 193 -15.18 -3.46 6.36
C ALA A 193 -15.47 -1.99 5.97
N LEU A 194 -14.88 -1.01 6.67
CA LEU A 194 -14.97 0.40 6.30
C LEU A 194 -14.25 0.71 5.00
N PHE A 195 -13.05 0.16 4.80
CA PHE A 195 -12.35 0.25 3.53
C PHE A 195 -13.20 -0.31 2.38
N CYS A 196 -13.76 -1.52 2.56
CA CYS A 196 -14.56 -2.17 1.54
C CYS A 196 -15.82 -1.37 1.20
N TRP A 197 -16.41 -0.74 2.21
CA TRP A 197 -17.54 0.14 2.01
C TRP A 197 -17.13 1.37 1.20
N ALA A 198 -16.11 2.10 1.64
CA ALA A 198 -15.64 3.31 0.96
C ALA A 198 -15.22 3.09 -0.49
N ALA A 199 -14.54 1.98 -0.77
CA ALA A 199 -14.08 1.63 -2.12
C ALA A 199 -15.23 1.23 -3.06
N GLN A 200 -16.32 0.68 -2.53
CA GLN A 200 -17.52 0.37 -3.34
C GLN A 200 -18.45 1.56 -3.51
N THR A 201 -18.68 2.31 -2.43
CA THR A 201 -19.52 3.52 -2.41
C THR A 201 -18.87 4.55 -1.47
N PRO A 202 -18.35 5.66 -2.01
CA PRO A 202 -17.68 6.70 -1.22
C PRO A 202 -18.49 7.16 -0.02
N LEU A 203 -17.81 7.35 1.10
CA LEU A 203 -18.42 7.75 2.36
C LEU A 203 -18.95 9.19 2.29
N LYS A 204 -20.01 9.46 3.04
CA LYS A 204 -20.64 10.78 3.14
C LYS A 204 -19.73 11.75 3.90
N ARG A 205 -20.04 13.03 3.79
CA ARG A 205 -19.28 14.12 4.41
C ARG A 205 -18.98 13.87 5.89
N ASP A 206 -19.99 13.60 6.70
CA ASP A 206 -19.80 13.47 8.14
C ASP A 206 -18.96 12.23 8.50
N GLU A 207 -19.13 11.13 7.76
CA GLU A 207 -18.35 9.89 7.89
C GLU A 207 -16.86 10.12 7.57
N CYS A 208 -16.56 10.83 6.47
CA CYS A 208 -15.19 11.25 6.13
C CYS A 208 -14.57 12.11 7.23
N ARG A 209 -15.33 13.06 7.80
CA ARG A 209 -14.87 13.93 8.89
C ARG A 209 -14.57 13.14 10.17
N ARG A 210 -15.32 12.07 10.45
CA ARG A 210 -15.04 11.15 11.57
C ARG A 210 -13.74 10.40 11.39
N ILE A 211 -13.51 9.83 10.20
CA ILE A 211 -12.25 9.14 9.90
C ILE A 211 -11.07 10.12 9.95
N LEU A 212 -11.23 11.33 9.39
CA LEU A 212 -10.21 12.39 9.46
C LEU A 212 -9.86 12.77 10.91
N THR A 213 -10.87 12.89 11.78
CA THR A 213 -10.68 13.16 13.21
C THR A 213 -10.00 12.00 13.94
N HIS A 214 -10.23 10.76 13.53
CA HIS A 214 -9.53 9.60 14.06
C HIS A 214 -8.05 9.59 13.64
N LEU A 215 -7.79 9.73 12.34
CA LEU A 215 -6.43 9.73 11.77
C LEU A 215 -5.55 10.86 12.30
N SER A 216 -6.11 12.02 12.65
CA SER A 216 -5.35 13.12 13.26
C SER A 216 -4.76 12.80 14.63
N LYS A 217 -5.28 11.76 15.31
CA LYS A 217 -4.83 11.31 16.64
C LYS A 217 -3.91 10.08 16.58
N VAL A 218 -3.69 9.49 15.40
CA VAL A 218 -2.90 8.27 15.24
C VAL A 218 -1.42 8.56 15.48
N LYS A 219 -0.78 7.69 16.27
CA LYS A 219 0.65 7.73 16.59
C LYS A 219 1.36 6.52 16.02
N LEU A 220 2.46 6.74 15.30
CA LEU A 220 3.32 5.66 14.80
C LEU A 220 4.20 5.03 15.89
N THR A 221 4.27 5.61 17.09
CA THR A 221 5.09 5.08 18.20
C THR A 221 4.65 3.70 18.67
N GLU A 222 3.46 3.24 18.29
CA GLU A 222 2.96 1.91 18.62
C GLU A 222 3.63 0.81 17.78
N THR A 223 4.24 1.16 16.64
CA THR A 223 5.03 0.23 15.82
C THR A 223 6.52 0.44 16.06
N SER A 224 7.25 -0.66 16.29
CA SER A 224 8.69 -0.63 16.61
C SER A 224 9.57 -0.06 15.50
N ASP A 225 9.06 -0.04 14.28
CA ASP A 225 9.73 0.35 13.04
C ASP A 225 9.14 1.61 12.40
N GLY A 226 8.16 2.25 13.04
CA GLY A 226 7.51 3.46 12.52
C GLY A 226 6.59 3.22 11.31
N SER A 227 6.23 1.97 11.02
CA SER A 227 5.23 1.64 9.99
C SER A 227 3.83 2.02 10.45
N LEU A 228 2.93 2.32 9.50
CA LEU A 228 1.51 2.40 9.79
C LEU A 228 0.96 0.99 9.98
N ASP A 229 0.25 0.74 11.07
CA ASP A 229 -0.36 -0.56 11.33
C ASP A 229 -1.52 -0.84 10.35
N PRO A 230 -1.85 -2.13 10.13
CA PRO A 230 -2.86 -2.51 9.13
C PRO A 230 -4.26 -1.89 9.38
N VAL A 231 -4.64 -1.66 10.64
CA VAL A 231 -5.96 -1.09 10.98
C VAL A 231 -6.01 0.36 10.52
N ASN A 232 -5.02 1.17 10.89
CA ASN A 232 -4.96 2.56 10.47
C ASN A 232 -4.69 2.72 8.98
N LEU A 233 -3.96 1.79 8.34
CA LEU A 233 -3.79 1.76 6.90
C LEU A 233 -5.12 1.54 6.18
N ALA A 234 -5.96 0.60 6.63
CA ALA A 234 -7.29 0.39 6.07
C ALA A 234 -8.21 1.61 6.24
N LEU A 235 -8.17 2.27 7.39
CA LEU A 235 -8.94 3.51 7.63
C LEU A 235 -8.44 4.68 6.76
N LEU A 236 -7.12 4.80 6.56
CA LEU A 236 -6.54 5.76 5.63
C LEU A 236 -7.05 5.48 4.22
N MET A 237 -6.97 4.23 3.74
CA MET A 237 -7.47 3.86 2.41
C MET A 237 -8.97 4.13 2.26
N ALA A 238 -9.77 3.88 3.29
CA ALA A 238 -11.19 4.21 3.29
C ALA A 238 -11.44 5.72 3.06
N LEU A 239 -10.66 6.58 3.74
CA LEU A 239 -10.71 8.02 3.49
C LEU A 239 -10.25 8.37 2.08
N LEU A 240 -9.11 7.84 1.62
CA LEU A 240 -8.53 8.15 0.31
C LEU A 240 -9.43 7.77 -0.86
N TYR A 241 -10.15 6.64 -0.78
CA TYR A 241 -11.18 6.25 -1.74
C TYR A 241 -12.41 7.16 -1.68
N SER A 242 -12.79 7.62 -0.49
CA SER A 242 -13.96 8.50 -0.34
C SER A 242 -13.70 9.94 -0.82
N LEU A 243 -12.44 10.36 -0.85
CA LEU A 243 -12.03 11.67 -1.36
C LEU A 243 -11.79 11.67 -2.87
N GLU A 244 -11.74 10.51 -3.53
CA GLU A 244 -11.37 10.38 -4.94
C GLU A 244 -12.40 10.98 -5.89
N ALA A 245 -11.93 11.80 -6.83
CA ALA A 245 -12.74 12.33 -7.95
C ALA A 245 -12.37 11.72 -9.32
N GLY A 246 -11.34 10.86 -9.39
CA GLY A 246 -10.84 10.30 -10.65
C GLY A 246 -11.87 9.47 -11.42
N HIS A 247 -12.75 8.75 -10.72
CA HIS A 247 -13.84 7.98 -11.34
C HIS A 247 -14.78 8.83 -12.20
N LEU A 248 -14.93 10.12 -11.90
CA LEU A 248 -15.76 11.03 -12.69
C LEU A 248 -15.21 11.21 -14.12
N LEU A 249 -13.88 11.17 -14.28
CA LEU A 249 -13.22 11.31 -15.58
C LEU A 249 -13.32 10.05 -16.44
N ALA A 250 -13.56 8.90 -15.82
CA ALA A 250 -13.71 7.62 -16.50
C ALA A 250 -15.17 7.27 -16.84
N SER A 251 -16.15 7.99 -16.29
CA SER A 251 -17.58 7.68 -16.49
C SER A 251 -18.06 8.12 -17.86
N GLU A 252 -18.70 7.21 -18.59
CA GLU A 252 -19.40 7.53 -19.85
C GLU A 252 -20.72 8.28 -19.60
N ASP A 253 -21.43 7.96 -18.50
CA ASP A 253 -22.62 8.69 -18.03
C ASP A 253 -22.24 9.64 -16.88
N MET A 254 -21.96 10.89 -17.25
CA MET A 254 -21.66 11.93 -16.27
C MET A 254 -22.86 12.26 -15.38
N THR A 255 -24.10 12.14 -15.84
CA THR A 255 -25.26 12.56 -15.04
C THR A 255 -25.47 11.62 -13.86
N GLU A 256 -25.39 10.32 -14.12
CA GLU A 256 -25.48 9.30 -13.07
C GLU A 256 -24.30 9.43 -12.10
N ALA A 257 -23.06 9.52 -12.61
CA ALA A 257 -21.87 9.68 -11.78
C ALA A 257 -22.00 10.88 -10.84
N LEU A 258 -22.32 12.07 -11.35
CA LEU A 258 -22.44 13.28 -10.52
C LEU A 258 -23.48 13.15 -9.39
N SER A 259 -24.50 12.32 -9.57
CA SER A 259 -25.53 12.07 -8.55
C SER A 259 -25.09 11.06 -7.47
N GLN A 260 -24.18 10.15 -7.81
CA GLN A 260 -23.74 9.06 -6.91
C GLN A 260 -22.63 9.49 -5.94
N PHE A 261 -21.78 10.45 -6.33
CA PHE A 261 -20.62 10.84 -5.53
C PHE A 261 -20.92 11.99 -4.54
N PRO A 262 -20.54 11.85 -3.24
CA PRO A 262 -20.70 12.92 -2.26
C PRO A 262 -19.98 14.22 -2.62
N ILE A 263 -18.82 14.12 -3.29
CA ILE A 263 -18.01 15.28 -3.69
C ILE A 263 -18.73 16.20 -4.70
N THR A 264 -19.72 15.68 -5.43
CA THR A 264 -20.50 16.42 -6.44
C THR A 264 -21.95 16.67 -6.02
N ASN A 265 -22.59 15.73 -5.32
CA ASN A 265 -24.01 15.84 -4.94
C ASN A 265 -24.23 16.60 -3.61
N ASP A 266 -23.28 16.53 -2.66
CA ASP A 266 -23.37 17.29 -1.41
C ASP A 266 -22.63 18.64 -1.53
N LYS A 267 -23.42 19.72 -1.62
CA LYS A 267 -22.94 21.11 -1.74
C LYS A 267 -21.96 21.54 -0.64
N LYS A 268 -22.02 20.92 0.54
CA LYS A 268 -21.15 21.26 1.68
C LYS A 268 -19.94 20.33 1.79
N PHE A 269 -19.89 19.23 1.03
CA PHE A 269 -18.83 18.24 1.16
C PHE A 269 -17.46 18.87 0.94
N VAL A 270 -17.24 19.48 -0.23
CA VAL A 270 -15.95 20.06 -0.59
C VAL A 270 -15.56 21.17 0.39
N GLN A 271 -16.49 22.06 0.73
CA GLN A 271 -16.23 23.18 1.65
C GLN A 271 -15.82 22.71 3.06
N GLU A 272 -16.54 21.75 3.65
CA GLU A 272 -16.24 21.29 5.01
C GLU A 272 -14.99 20.41 5.06
N ILE A 273 -14.82 19.50 4.09
CA ILE A 273 -13.62 18.64 4.02
C ILE A 273 -12.38 19.48 3.77
N HIS A 274 -12.44 20.44 2.83
CA HIS A 274 -11.33 21.36 2.57
C HIS A 274 -10.95 22.15 3.83
N ARG A 275 -11.93 22.70 4.56
CA ARG A 275 -11.69 23.41 5.83
C ARG A 275 -10.99 22.52 6.85
N ASP A 276 -11.45 21.29 7.01
CA ASP A 276 -10.90 20.36 8.00
C ASP A 276 -9.47 19.90 7.64
N ILE A 277 -9.15 19.74 6.33
CA ILE A 277 -7.81 19.42 5.83
C ILE A 277 -6.85 20.63 5.95
N LYS A 278 -7.34 21.84 5.66
CA LYS A 278 -6.58 23.10 5.75
C LYS A 278 -6.34 23.56 7.19
N SER A 279 -7.14 23.07 8.14
CA SER A 279 -7.05 23.39 9.57
C SER A 279 -5.60 23.41 10.06
N GLU A 280 -5.21 24.43 10.81
CA GLU A 280 -3.88 24.54 11.44
C GLU A 280 -3.70 23.56 12.61
N GLN A 281 -4.72 22.77 12.94
CA GLN A 281 -4.61 21.73 13.96
C GLN A 281 -3.46 20.76 13.60
N ALA A 282 -2.55 20.61 14.55
CA ALA A 282 -1.46 19.66 14.47
C ALA A 282 -2.01 18.23 14.55
N TRP A 283 -1.58 17.39 13.60
CA TRP A 283 -1.81 15.95 13.66
C TRP A 283 -0.67 15.32 14.45
N GLU A 284 -0.98 14.29 15.23
CA GLU A 284 0.03 13.52 15.99
C GLU A 284 1.09 12.93 15.05
N THR A 285 0.67 12.55 13.84
CA THR A 285 1.57 12.16 12.75
C THR A 285 1.40 13.11 11.56
N PRO A 286 2.25 14.13 11.40
CA PRO A 286 2.15 15.11 10.30
C PRO A 286 2.17 14.49 8.90
N GLY A 287 2.90 13.38 8.71
CA GLY A 287 2.96 12.69 7.44
C GLY A 287 1.61 12.10 6.99
N LEU A 288 0.74 11.67 7.92
CA LEU A 288 -0.61 11.22 7.56
C LEU A 288 -1.45 12.38 7.01
N LYS A 289 -1.32 13.57 7.61
CA LYS A 289 -1.95 14.79 7.09
C LYS A 289 -1.45 15.10 5.68
N ALA A 290 -0.13 14.96 5.45
CA ALA A 290 0.48 15.22 4.16
C ALA A 290 -0.05 14.28 3.04
N ILE A 291 -0.31 13.01 3.34
CA ILE A 291 -0.96 12.07 2.40
C ILE A 291 -2.37 12.54 2.07
N VAL A 292 -3.17 12.87 3.08
CA VAL A 292 -4.56 13.35 2.89
C VAL A 292 -4.58 14.66 2.09
N GLN A 293 -3.66 15.57 2.37
CA GLN A 293 -3.48 16.82 1.61
C GLN A 293 -3.14 16.55 0.15
N LEU A 294 -2.18 15.67 -0.15
CA LEU A 294 -1.82 15.31 -1.53
C LEU A 294 -3.01 14.69 -2.27
N ALA A 295 -3.70 13.74 -1.64
CA ALA A 295 -4.87 13.10 -2.23
C ALA A 295 -6.00 14.11 -2.50
N TRP A 296 -6.21 15.05 -1.58
CA TRP A 296 -7.20 16.10 -1.74
C TRP A 296 -6.85 17.08 -2.87
N THR A 297 -5.59 17.53 -2.96
CA THR A 297 -5.09 18.32 -4.09
C THR A 297 -5.40 17.64 -5.43
N VAL A 298 -5.03 16.36 -5.54
CA VAL A 298 -5.28 15.56 -6.75
C VAL A 298 -6.77 15.45 -7.08
N SER A 299 -7.60 15.20 -6.06
CA SER A 299 -9.05 15.11 -6.25
C SER A 299 -9.67 16.43 -6.67
N LEU A 300 -9.22 17.57 -6.13
CA LEU A 300 -9.68 18.90 -6.57
C LEU A 300 -9.30 19.16 -8.02
N ALA A 301 -8.08 18.80 -8.43
CA ALA A 301 -7.64 18.90 -9.83
C ALA A 301 -8.51 18.05 -10.76
N ASN A 302 -8.78 16.78 -10.40
CA ASN A 302 -9.66 15.90 -11.16
C ASN A 302 -11.09 16.44 -11.23
N LEU A 303 -11.61 17.02 -10.13
CA LEU A 303 -12.93 17.64 -10.09
C LEU A 303 -13.02 18.85 -11.02
N ARG A 304 -11.98 19.69 -11.07
CA ARG A 304 -11.87 20.83 -12.00
C ARG A 304 -11.96 20.38 -13.46
N HIS A 305 -11.37 19.24 -13.80
CA HIS A 305 -11.45 18.67 -15.14
C HIS A 305 -12.81 18.04 -15.45
N ALA A 306 -13.42 17.37 -14.46
CA ALA A 306 -14.69 16.67 -14.63
C ALA A 306 -15.90 17.60 -14.70
N VAL A 307 -15.92 18.71 -13.94
CA VAL A 307 -17.13 19.55 -13.78
C VAL A 307 -16.84 21.04 -14.06
N PRO A 308 -16.61 21.44 -15.32
CA PRO A 308 -16.21 22.82 -15.63
C PRO A 308 -17.31 23.87 -15.43
N THR A 309 -18.60 23.48 -15.33
CA THR A 309 -19.74 24.42 -15.45
C THR A 309 -20.79 24.35 -14.33
N HIS A 310 -20.65 23.48 -13.32
CA HIS A 310 -21.74 23.24 -12.35
C HIS A 310 -21.44 23.57 -10.87
N LEU A 311 -20.25 24.07 -10.54
CA LEU A 311 -19.84 24.28 -9.13
C LEU A 311 -19.23 25.67 -8.87
N THR A 312 -19.93 26.74 -9.25
CA THR A 312 -19.51 28.15 -9.04
C THR A 312 -19.16 28.50 -7.59
N ASP A 313 -19.66 27.71 -6.61
CA ASP A 313 -19.41 27.91 -5.18
C ASP A 313 -18.09 27.27 -4.70
N ILE A 314 -17.33 26.61 -5.57
CA ILE A 314 -16.11 25.87 -5.25
C ILE A 314 -14.87 26.44 -5.95
N ASP A 315 -15.03 27.36 -6.91
CA ASP A 315 -13.90 27.96 -7.66
C ASP A 315 -12.83 28.56 -6.75
N ALA A 316 -13.23 29.29 -5.70
CA ALA A 316 -12.30 29.84 -4.71
C ALA A 316 -11.49 28.77 -3.95
N ILE A 317 -12.05 27.57 -3.76
CA ILE A 317 -11.35 26.43 -3.16
C ILE A 317 -10.38 25.79 -4.14
N LEU A 318 -10.75 25.72 -5.42
CA LEU A 318 -9.87 25.20 -6.47
C LEU A 318 -8.63 26.08 -6.65
N GLU A 319 -8.73 27.39 -6.41
CA GLU A 319 -7.58 28.31 -6.42
C GLU A 319 -6.59 28.06 -5.26
N GLU A 320 -7.02 27.41 -4.18
CA GLU A 320 -6.16 27.07 -3.04
C GLU A 320 -5.45 25.71 -3.16
N GLU A 321 -5.65 24.99 -4.28
CA GLU A 321 -5.05 23.69 -4.56
C GLU A 321 -3.52 23.69 -4.35
N ASP A 322 -2.84 24.72 -4.87
CA ASP A 322 -1.37 24.89 -4.76
C ASP A 322 -0.91 25.10 -3.31
N VAL A 323 -1.72 25.75 -2.47
CA VAL A 323 -1.39 25.97 -1.06
C VAL A 323 -1.36 24.63 -0.32
N ILE A 324 -2.39 23.80 -0.52
CA ILE A 324 -2.48 22.47 0.10
C ILE A 324 -1.34 21.57 -0.39
N LEU A 325 -1.03 21.61 -1.69
CA LEU A 325 0.08 20.85 -2.26
C LEU A 325 1.42 21.23 -1.62
N ASN A 326 1.65 22.52 -1.40
CA ASN A 326 2.86 22.99 -0.73
C ASN A 326 2.97 22.48 0.71
N GLU A 327 1.87 22.43 1.46
CA GLU A 327 1.86 21.85 2.80
C GLU A 327 2.13 20.34 2.78
N ALA A 328 1.57 19.59 1.82
CA ALA A 328 1.86 18.17 1.64
C ALA A 328 3.35 17.91 1.35
N LEU A 329 3.97 18.72 0.48
CA LEU A 329 5.39 18.62 0.14
C LEU A 329 6.29 18.99 1.33
N LYS A 330 5.96 20.05 2.08
CA LYS A 330 6.66 20.38 3.34
C LYS A 330 6.57 19.25 4.36
N GLY A 331 5.46 18.53 4.38
CA GLY A 331 5.26 17.32 5.19
C GLY A 331 6.01 16.08 4.69
N LYS A 332 6.85 16.18 3.65
CA LYS A 332 7.64 15.09 3.05
C LYS A 332 6.77 13.88 2.68
N VAL A 333 5.63 14.14 2.03
CA VAL A 333 4.61 13.13 1.72
C VAL A 333 5.18 11.87 1.04
N PHE A 334 6.11 12.02 0.09
CA PHE A 334 6.66 10.87 -0.65
C PHE A 334 7.55 9.99 0.24
N SER A 335 8.47 10.61 1.01
CA SER A 335 9.26 9.89 2.02
C SER A 335 8.38 9.22 3.06
N PHE A 336 7.31 9.88 3.48
CA PHE A 336 6.40 9.32 4.47
C PHE A 336 5.64 8.10 3.94
N ILE A 337 5.12 8.14 2.71
CA ILE A 337 4.49 6.97 2.06
C ILE A 337 5.50 5.81 2.00
N GLN A 338 6.73 6.07 1.55
CA GLN A 338 7.77 5.06 1.44
C GLN A 338 8.10 4.42 2.80
N ASN A 339 8.29 5.23 3.85
CA ASN A 339 8.80 4.76 5.13
C ASN A 339 7.72 4.25 6.10
N SER A 340 6.46 4.64 5.90
CA SER A 340 5.36 4.24 6.79
C SER A 340 4.40 3.22 6.15
N ILE A 341 4.16 3.30 4.84
CA ILE A 341 3.22 2.43 4.12
C ILE A 341 3.96 1.34 3.35
N LEU A 342 4.95 1.70 2.53
CA LEU A 342 5.68 0.78 1.65
C LEU A 342 6.83 0.04 2.37
N THR A 343 6.59 -0.35 3.62
CA THR A 343 7.55 -1.10 4.44
C THR A 343 7.44 -2.60 4.18
N LYS A 344 8.49 -3.35 4.51
CA LYS A 344 8.50 -4.82 4.39
C LYS A 344 7.38 -5.53 5.16
N LYS A 345 6.80 -4.91 6.19
CA LYS A 345 5.68 -5.49 6.95
C LYS A 345 4.35 -5.37 6.22
N ASN A 346 4.21 -4.34 5.39
CA ASN A 346 2.98 -4.03 4.67
C ASN A 346 3.03 -4.50 3.21
N THR A 347 4.21 -4.86 2.69
CA THR A 347 4.36 -5.39 1.33
C THR A 347 4.35 -6.93 1.30
N PRO A 348 3.70 -7.55 0.29
CA PRO A 348 2.97 -6.91 -0.80
C PRO A 348 1.67 -6.25 -0.31
N LEU A 349 1.38 -5.08 -0.86
CA LEU A 349 0.13 -4.37 -0.58
C LEU A 349 -1.06 -5.08 -1.24
N ASP A 350 -2.25 -4.91 -0.67
CA ASP A 350 -3.50 -5.33 -1.30
C ASP A 350 -3.70 -4.61 -2.65
N THR A 351 -4.26 -5.31 -3.64
CA THR A 351 -4.41 -4.83 -5.02
C THR A 351 -5.08 -3.44 -5.10
N PHE A 352 -6.12 -3.21 -4.32
CA PHE A 352 -6.85 -1.94 -4.31
C PHE A 352 -6.06 -0.84 -3.58
N TYR A 353 -5.19 -1.18 -2.62
CA TYR A 353 -4.30 -0.19 -2.00
C TYR A 353 -3.25 0.26 -3.01
N CYS A 354 -2.68 -0.67 -3.78
CA CYS A 354 -1.81 -0.38 -4.91
C CYS A 354 -2.49 0.54 -5.93
N GLN A 355 -3.73 0.23 -6.33
CA GLN A 355 -4.49 1.04 -7.29
C GLN A 355 -4.71 2.47 -6.78
N ARG A 356 -5.11 2.66 -5.51
CA ARG A 356 -5.34 3.99 -4.94
C ARG A 356 -4.06 4.81 -4.84
N LEU A 357 -2.96 4.22 -4.35
CA LEU A 357 -1.66 4.91 -4.27
C LEU A 357 -1.11 5.23 -5.66
N HIS A 358 -1.23 4.28 -6.60
CA HIS A 358 -0.89 4.52 -8.00
C HIS A 358 -1.69 5.70 -8.55
N GLY A 359 -3.02 5.71 -8.37
CA GLY A 359 -3.90 6.80 -8.81
C GLY A 359 -3.48 8.15 -8.25
N ILE A 360 -3.24 8.27 -6.94
CA ILE A 360 -2.80 9.53 -6.31
C ILE A 360 -1.47 10.02 -6.88
N LEU A 361 -0.45 9.15 -6.96
CA LEU A 361 0.89 9.55 -7.39
C LEU A 361 0.95 9.87 -8.88
N SER A 362 0.28 9.08 -9.70
CA SER A 362 0.22 9.29 -11.14
C SER A 362 -0.63 10.52 -11.52
N ASP A 363 -1.78 10.72 -10.87
CA ASP A 363 -2.59 11.92 -11.09
C ASP A 363 -1.87 13.18 -10.61
N PHE A 364 -1.07 13.12 -9.53
CA PHE A 364 -0.19 14.23 -9.16
C PHE A 364 0.77 14.60 -10.30
N ILE A 365 1.41 13.61 -10.93
CA ILE A 365 2.31 13.83 -12.07
C ILE A 365 1.56 14.45 -13.26
N VAL A 366 0.35 13.96 -13.54
CA VAL A 366 -0.46 14.39 -14.69
C VAL A 366 -1.03 15.80 -14.49
N ASN A 367 -1.51 16.10 -13.29
CA ASN A 367 -2.19 17.36 -12.98
C ASN A 367 -1.22 18.49 -12.60
N ALA A 368 -0.01 18.18 -12.10
CA ALA A 368 0.98 19.17 -11.68
C ALA A 368 2.34 19.07 -12.41
N PRO A 369 2.40 19.02 -13.75
CA PRO A 369 3.65 18.79 -14.50
C PRO A 369 4.68 19.90 -14.29
N GLU A 370 4.25 21.16 -14.20
CA GLU A 370 5.15 22.30 -13.92
C GLU A 370 5.74 22.21 -12.51
N ARG A 371 4.97 21.69 -11.54
CA ARG A 371 5.47 21.44 -10.19
C ARG A 371 6.54 20.37 -10.20
N VAL A 372 6.28 19.25 -10.88
CA VAL A 372 7.25 18.15 -11.00
C VAL A 372 8.55 18.61 -11.67
N LYS A 373 8.43 19.41 -12.75
CA LYS A 373 9.58 20.04 -13.42
C LYS A 373 10.34 20.99 -12.50
N ALA A 374 9.66 21.80 -11.70
CA ALA A 374 10.30 22.67 -10.71
C ALA A 374 11.06 21.87 -9.63
N MET A 375 10.50 20.75 -9.15
CA MET A 375 11.20 19.86 -8.22
C MET A 375 12.47 19.27 -8.84
N LYS A 376 12.42 18.86 -10.12
CA LYS A 376 13.59 18.37 -10.85
C LYS A 376 14.66 19.44 -11.00
N ASN A 377 14.29 20.64 -11.43
CA ASN A 377 15.23 21.77 -11.56
C ASN A 377 15.92 22.07 -10.22
N ARG A 378 15.17 22.05 -9.12
CA ARG A 378 15.73 22.24 -7.77
C ARG A 378 16.71 21.11 -7.40
N ALA A 379 16.42 19.87 -7.78
CA ALA A 379 17.34 18.76 -7.54
C ALA A 379 18.65 18.89 -8.35
N ASP A 380 18.58 19.41 -9.58
CA ASP A 380 19.78 19.74 -10.36
C ASP A 380 20.59 20.87 -9.71
N GLU A 381 19.93 21.92 -9.23
CA GLU A 381 20.56 23.04 -8.50
C GLU A 381 21.24 22.55 -7.22
N ASN A 382 20.56 21.74 -6.41
CA ASN A 382 21.13 21.11 -5.23
C ASN A 382 22.37 20.28 -5.57
N SER A 383 22.32 19.52 -6.67
CA SER A 383 23.45 18.69 -7.11
C SER A 383 24.66 19.52 -7.53
N ARG A 384 24.43 20.65 -8.22
CA ARG A 384 25.48 21.62 -8.55
C ARG A 384 26.07 22.26 -7.31
N LEU A 385 25.24 22.61 -6.32
CA LEU A 385 25.68 23.16 -5.05
C LEU A 385 26.54 22.17 -4.27
N ILE A 386 26.13 20.91 -4.15
CA ILE A 386 26.94 19.86 -3.51
C ILE A 386 28.28 19.72 -4.21
N THR A 387 28.27 19.66 -5.54
CA THR A 387 29.50 19.53 -6.34
C THR A 387 30.42 20.73 -6.16
N ALA A 388 29.88 21.95 -6.09
CA ALA A 388 30.66 23.16 -5.85
C ALA A 388 31.33 23.17 -4.47
N ASN A 389 30.59 22.81 -3.41
CA ASN A 389 31.15 22.70 -2.06
C ASN A 389 32.28 21.67 -1.99
N LEU A 390 32.08 20.49 -2.58
CA LEU A 390 33.10 19.44 -2.62
C LEU A 390 34.37 19.89 -3.37
N ARG A 391 34.23 20.68 -4.45
CA ARG A 391 35.38 21.26 -5.18
C ARG A 391 36.15 22.26 -4.33
N GLU A 392 35.46 23.01 -3.48
CA GLU A 392 36.07 23.95 -2.53
C GLU A 392 36.52 23.28 -1.22
N SER A 393 36.44 21.95 -1.13
CA SER A 393 36.74 21.17 0.10
C SER A 393 35.87 21.58 1.30
N LEU A 394 34.66 22.08 1.05
CA LEU A 394 33.63 22.40 2.04
C LEU A 394 32.69 21.21 2.24
N GLU A 395 32.13 21.09 3.44
CA GLU A 395 31.09 20.10 3.71
C GLU A 395 29.79 20.48 2.98
N PRO A 396 29.15 19.53 2.27
CA PRO A 396 27.90 19.80 1.57
C PRO A 396 26.77 20.05 2.58
N PRO A 397 25.76 20.87 2.23
CA PRO A 397 24.62 21.10 3.12
C PRO A 397 23.84 19.80 3.34
N THR A 398 23.60 19.44 4.61
CA THR A 398 22.96 18.17 4.98
C THR A 398 21.43 18.21 4.93
N ASN A 399 20.82 19.40 4.95
CA ASN A 399 19.37 19.60 5.04
C ASN A 399 18.79 20.16 3.73
N LEU A 400 19.23 19.62 2.58
CA LEU A 400 18.67 20.00 1.30
C LEU A 400 17.32 19.32 1.11
N ASP A 401 16.34 20.09 0.66
CA ASP A 401 15.02 19.61 0.30
C ASP A 401 15.08 18.91 -1.07
N GLN A 402 14.69 17.64 -1.15
CA GLN A 402 14.87 16.78 -2.33
C GLN A 402 13.55 16.11 -2.78
N PRO A 403 12.43 16.84 -2.94
CA PRO A 403 11.12 16.24 -3.18
C PRO A 403 11.04 15.45 -4.50
N PHE A 404 11.87 15.76 -5.50
CA PHE A 404 11.97 14.96 -6.73
C PHE A 404 12.62 13.60 -6.49
N GLU A 405 13.70 13.55 -5.71
CA GLU A 405 14.33 12.29 -5.34
C GLU A 405 13.37 11.43 -4.50
N GLU A 406 12.71 12.04 -3.53
CA GLU A 406 11.71 11.37 -2.69
C GLU A 406 10.54 10.81 -3.52
N LEU A 407 10.10 11.52 -4.56
CA LEU A 407 9.08 11.03 -5.50
C LEU A 407 9.59 9.79 -6.26
N LEU A 408 10.82 9.83 -6.80
CA LEU A 408 11.41 8.72 -7.54
C LEU A 408 11.54 7.46 -6.64
N THR A 409 12.02 7.61 -5.41
CA THR A 409 12.18 6.47 -4.49
C THR A 409 10.84 5.94 -3.99
N CYS A 410 9.85 6.81 -3.79
CA CYS A 410 8.48 6.41 -3.44
C CYS A 410 7.82 5.61 -4.57
N LEU A 411 7.91 6.07 -5.83
CA LEU A 411 7.42 5.32 -6.98
C LEU A 411 8.18 4.00 -7.17
N ALA A 412 9.51 4.02 -6.99
CA ALA A 412 10.32 2.81 -7.05
C ALA A 412 9.85 1.75 -6.04
N ALA A 413 9.59 2.16 -4.79
CA ALA A 413 9.06 1.30 -3.74
C ALA A 413 7.62 0.81 -4.02
N LEU A 414 6.76 1.66 -4.61
CA LEU A 414 5.38 1.30 -4.91
C LEU A 414 5.31 0.19 -5.98
N TYR A 415 6.10 0.31 -7.05
CA TYR A 415 6.10 -0.67 -8.14
C TYR A 415 7.07 -1.83 -7.92
N GLN A 416 7.80 -1.84 -6.80
CA GLN A 416 8.75 -2.89 -6.49
C GLN A 416 8.09 -4.27 -6.49
N ASP A 417 8.83 -5.27 -6.99
CA ASP A 417 8.42 -6.69 -7.01
C ASP A 417 7.07 -6.99 -7.69
N GLY A 418 6.58 -6.06 -8.53
CA GLY A 418 5.42 -6.28 -9.39
C GLY A 418 4.07 -6.26 -8.67
N GLN A 419 4.00 -5.77 -7.43
CA GLN A 419 2.74 -5.71 -6.66
C GLN A 419 1.62 -4.91 -7.34
N CYS A 420 1.97 -3.97 -8.22
CA CYS A 420 1.01 -3.16 -8.98
C CYS A 420 0.59 -3.77 -10.33
N GLY A 421 1.13 -4.93 -10.73
CA GLY A 421 0.76 -5.61 -11.98
C GLY A 421 0.84 -4.70 -13.21
N GLU A 422 -0.23 -4.68 -14.02
CA GLU A 422 -0.29 -3.93 -15.28
C GLU A 422 -0.35 -2.40 -15.11
N LEU A 423 -0.52 -1.86 -13.89
CA LEU A 423 -0.56 -0.41 -13.66
C LEU A 423 0.75 0.30 -14.05
N VAL A 424 1.87 -0.42 -14.12
CA VAL A 424 3.15 0.14 -14.60
C VAL A 424 3.12 0.49 -16.08
N GLU A 425 2.17 -0.08 -16.84
CA GLU A 425 2.02 0.16 -18.27
C GLU A 425 1.50 1.58 -18.59
N ASP A 426 0.86 2.25 -17.62
CA ASP A 426 0.41 3.65 -17.70
C ASP A 426 1.58 4.62 -17.96
N TYR A 427 2.80 4.27 -17.58
CA TYR A 427 3.98 5.12 -17.75
C TYR A 427 4.57 5.08 -19.16
N TRP A 428 4.11 4.17 -20.02
CA TRP A 428 4.71 3.91 -21.31
C TRP A 428 3.77 4.32 -22.46
N CYS A 429 4.33 4.89 -23.53
CA CYS A 429 3.57 5.25 -24.73
C CYS A 429 4.09 4.42 -25.93
N PRO A 430 3.39 3.34 -26.33
CA PRO A 430 3.89 2.42 -27.34
C PRO A 430 4.21 3.08 -28.69
N SER A 431 3.45 4.10 -29.11
CA SER A 431 3.70 4.80 -30.38
C SER A 431 5.02 5.60 -30.41
N GLU A 432 5.51 6.05 -29.25
CA GLU A 432 6.78 6.77 -29.17
C GLU A 432 7.99 5.82 -29.06
N ILE A 433 7.75 4.57 -28.65
CA ILE A 433 8.81 3.59 -28.31
C ILE A 433 8.94 2.51 -29.41
N LEU A 434 7.83 2.15 -30.07
CA LEU A 434 7.74 1.12 -31.12
C LEU A 434 7.22 1.76 -32.43
N PRO A 435 8.11 2.28 -33.30
CA PRO A 435 7.70 2.97 -34.53
C PRO A 435 7.06 2.06 -35.60
N THR A 436 7.04 0.73 -35.41
CA THR A 436 6.63 -0.26 -36.44
C THR A 436 5.19 -0.77 -36.29
N THR A 437 4.48 -0.46 -35.20
CA THR A 437 3.08 -0.90 -35.02
C THR A 437 2.10 0.18 -35.48
N SER A 438 1.60 0.04 -36.70
CA SER A 438 0.54 0.87 -37.30
C SER A 438 -0.87 0.57 -36.75
N GLN A 439 -0.98 0.13 -35.49
CA GLN A 439 -2.28 -0.05 -34.84
C GLN A 439 -2.45 0.99 -33.74
N PRO A 440 -3.44 1.89 -33.84
CA PRO A 440 -3.85 2.68 -32.68
C PRO A 440 -4.45 1.71 -31.67
N TYR A 441 -3.66 1.34 -30.65
CA TYR A 441 -4.22 0.75 -29.44
C TYR A 441 -5.30 1.70 -28.92
N ARG A 442 -6.48 1.15 -28.59
CA ARG A 442 -7.60 1.89 -28.00
C ARG A 442 -7.07 2.78 -26.88
N GLY A 443 -7.24 4.10 -27.01
CA GLY A 443 -7.14 5.05 -25.90
C GLY A 443 -5.75 5.58 -25.58
N GLN A 444 -5.04 6.19 -26.54
CA GLN A 444 -3.97 7.14 -26.21
C GLN A 444 -4.58 8.34 -25.45
N GLY A 445 -4.67 8.22 -24.14
CA GLY A 445 -5.13 9.29 -23.26
C GLY A 445 -4.05 10.34 -23.07
N SER A 446 -4.46 11.61 -22.95
CA SER A 446 -3.60 12.72 -22.50
C SER A 446 -2.80 12.38 -21.22
N ARG A 447 -3.39 11.55 -20.36
CA ARG A 447 -2.82 10.99 -19.14
C ARG A 447 -1.54 10.16 -19.38
N GLN A 448 -1.62 9.13 -20.24
CA GLN A 448 -0.48 8.25 -20.54
C GLN A 448 0.68 9.04 -21.15
N MET A 449 0.38 10.02 -22.02
CA MET A 449 1.37 10.92 -22.58
C MET A 449 2.07 11.78 -21.51
N ALA A 450 1.33 12.30 -20.53
CA ALA A 450 1.91 13.07 -19.44
C ALA A 450 2.82 12.22 -18.53
N LEU A 451 2.42 10.98 -18.23
CA LEU A 451 3.26 10.04 -17.48
C LEU A 451 4.52 9.65 -18.27
N PHE A 452 4.42 9.42 -19.58
CA PHE A 452 5.59 9.14 -20.39
C PHE A 452 6.55 10.35 -20.46
N LYS A 453 6.02 11.58 -20.56
CA LYS A 453 6.82 12.81 -20.45
C LYS A 453 7.55 12.92 -19.10
N PHE A 454 6.94 12.45 -18.02
CA PHE A 454 7.61 12.35 -16.72
C PHE A 454 8.77 11.34 -16.74
N VAL A 455 8.58 10.16 -17.32
CA VAL A 455 9.68 9.18 -17.49
C VAL A 455 10.83 9.82 -18.27
N ARG A 456 10.54 10.64 -19.29
CA ARG A 456 11.55 11.35 -20.11
C ARG A 456 12.12 12.62 -19.45
N LEU A 457 11.52 13.12 -18.37
CA LEU A 457 11.85 14.42 -17.77
C LEU A 457 13.31 14.56 -17.31
N PRO A 458 13.97 13.52 -16.77
CA PRO A 458 15.41 13.55 -16.49
C PRO A 458 16.29 14.01 -17.64
N GLY A 459 15.86 13.77 -18.88
CA GLY A 459 16.62 14.08 -20.08
C GLY A 459 17.84 13.18 -20.25
N ASP A 460 18.80 13.62 -21.04
CA ASP A 460 19.94 12.79 -21.43
C ASP A 460 20.96 12.60 -20.29
N PHE A 461 21.09 13.56 -19.37
CA PHE A 461 22.15 13.54 -18.35
C PHE A 461 21.59 13.79 -16.93
N LEU A 462 21.67 12.78 -16.07
CA LEU A 462 21.31 12.88 -14.65
C LEU A 462 22.54 13.13 -13.74
N PRO A 463 22.40 13.99 -12.71
CA PRO A 463 23.43 14.11 -11.68
C PRO A 463 23.55 12.81 -10.86
N PRO A 464 24.72 12.56 -10.24
CA PRO A 464 24.97 11.32 -9.49
C PRO A 464 24.00 11.04 -8.32
N SER A 465 23.41 12.08 -7.73
CA SER A 465 22.38 11.99 -6.68
C SER A 465 21.07 11.38 -7.19
N LEU A 466 20.68 11.71 -8.42
CA LEU A 466 19.41 11.26 -9.02
C LEU A 466 19.54 9.99 -9.85
N PHE A 467 20.76 9.62 -10.25
CA PHE A 467 21.01 8.48 -11.12
C PHE A 467 20.47 7.17 -10.52
N VAL A 468 20.86 6.82 -9.29
CA VAL A 468 20.42 5.57 -8.64
C VAL A 468 18.90 5.57 -8.38
N PRO A 469 18.29 6.62 -7.78
CA PRO A 469 16.83 6.70 -7.64
C PRO A 469 16.07 6.50 -8.95
N TYR A 470 16.54 7.09 -10.04
CA TYR A 470 15.89 6.97 -11.34
C TYR A 470 16.07 5.59 -11.98
N VAL A 471 17.26 4.99 -11.91
CA VAL A 471 17.50 3.62 -12.39
C VAL A 471 16.66 2.61 -11.60
N ASN A 472 16.51 2.81 -10.29
CA ASN A 472 15.64 1.99 -9.46
C ASN A 472 14.16 2.13 -9.85
N LEU A 473 13.71 3.35 -10.22
CA LEU A 473 12.38 3.56 -10.78
C LEU A 473 12.21 2.81 -12.11
N LEU A 474 13.16 2.90 -13.05
CA LEU A 474 13.07 2.14 -14.30
C LEU A 474 13.03 0.63 -14.05
N THR A 475 13.78 0.16 -13.05
CA THR A 475 13.79 -1.26 -12.64
C THR A 475 12.43 -1.68 -12.08
N SER A 476 11.79 -0.85 -11.24
CA SER A 476 10.47 -1.16 -10.69
C SER A 476 9.34 -1.07 -11.72
N LEU A 477 9.51 -0.26 -12.78
CA LEU A 477 8.59 -0.21 -13.91
C LEU A 477 8.75 -1.41 -14.86
N ALA A 478 9.88 -2.15 -14.82
CA ALA A 478 10.14 -3.34 -15.63
C ALA A 478 9.62 -4.64 -14.96
N THR A 479 8.37 -4.66 -14.50
CA THR A 479 7.81 -5.80 -13.75
C THR A 479 6.87 -6.70 -14.56
N THR A 480 6.44 -6.29 -15.75
CA THR A 480 5.73 -7.14 -16.72
C THR A 480 6.59 -7.36 -17.95
N SER A 481 6.29 -8.40 -18.74
CA SER A 481 7.00 -8.63 -20.01
C SER A 481 6.90 -7.44 -20.97
N ARG A 482 5.72 -6.80 -21.08
CA ARG A 482 5.53 -5.61 -21.91
C ARG A 482 6.31 -4.41 -21.38
N SER A 483 6.23 -4.16 -20.07
CA SER A 483 6.89 -2.99 -19.48
C SER A 483 8.42 -3.12 -19.50
N ALA A 484 8.96 -4.33 -19.31
CA ALA A 484 10.37 -4.62 -19.50
C ALA A 484 10.83 -4.35 -20.95
N GLN A 485 10.03 -4.73 -21.94
CA GLN A 485 10.30 -4.42 -23.34
C GLN A 485 10.28 -2.89 -23.61
N TYR A 486 9.36 -2.15 -23.00
CA TYR A 486 9.34 -0.68 -23.11
C TYR A 486 10.57 -0.03 -22.49
N VAL A 487 11.01 -0.49 -21.32
CA VAL A 487 12.24 -0.01 -20.66
C VAL A 487 13.47 -0.31 -21.53
N TYR A 488 13.57 -1.52 -22.08
CA TYR A 488 14.64 -1.89 -22.99
C TYR A 488 14.72 -0.94 -24.19
N ASN A 489 13.59 -0.74 -24.89
CA ASN A 489 13.52 0.10 -26.07
C ASN A 489 13.77 1.58 -25.75
N PHE A 490 13.29 2.08 -24.61
CA PHE A 490 13.55 3.44 -24.15
C PHE A 490 15.05 3.73 -24.02
N LEU A 491 15.79 2.85 -23.34
CA LEU A 491 17.24 2.98 -23.19
C LEU A 491 18.01 2.74 -24.51
N LEU A 492 17.45 1.93 -25.41
CA LEU A 492 18.01 1.71 -26.73
C LEU A 492 17.88 2.95 -27.62
N ILE A 493 16.74 3.66 -27.58
CA ILE A 493 16.56 4.93 -28.31
C ILE A 493 17.59 5.97 -27.85
N ASN A 494 17.85 6.05 -26.54
CA ASN A 494 18.86 6.94 -25.98
C ASN A 494 20.30 6.57 -26.36
N SER A 495 20.52 5.38 -26.94
CA SER A 495 21.82 4.93 -27.46
C SER A 495 22.08 5.42 -28.90
N GLN A 496 21.11 6.05 -29.55
CA GLN A 496 21.28 6.48 -30.95
C GLN A 496 22.28 7.62 -31.10
N PRO A 497 22.97 7.75 -32.27
CA PRO A 497 24.02 8.75 -32.49
C PRO A 497 23.57 10.21 -32.38
N LEU A 498 22.25 10.48 -32.40
CA LEU A 498 21.68 11.82 -32.21
C LEU A 498 21.61 12.20 -30.72
N SER A 499 21.64 11.23 -29.81
CA SER A 499 21.56 11.39 -28.35
C SER A 499 22.94 11.36 -27.69
N GLN A 500 23.95 11.98 -28.33
CA GLN A 500 25.34 11.89 -27.88
C GLN A 500 25.51 12.36 -26.43
N GLY A 501 26.06 11.49 -25.59
CA GLY A 501 26.46 11.82 -24.23
C GLY A 501 25.40 11.55 -23.16
N SER A 502 24.30 10.85 -23.48
CA SER A 502 23.35 10.41 -22.45
C SER A 502 24.01 9.41 -21.49
N ASN A 503 23.85 9.64 -20.18
CA ASN A 503 24.22 8.66 -19.17
C ASN A 503 23.09 7.66 -18.86
N LEU A 504 21.96 7.72 -19.60
CA LEU A 504 20.79 6.87 -19.48
C LEU A 504 20.54 6.09 -20.78
N ALA A 505 21.54 5.31 -21.18
CA ALA A 505 21.55 4.54 -22.42
C ALA A 505 22.24 3.19 -22.21
N TRP A 506 21.80 2.15 -22.93
CA TRP A 506 22.46 0.84 -22.87
C TRP A 506 23.93 0.93 -23.30
N ASP A 507 24.24 1.72 -24.33
CA ASP A 507 25.62 1.96 -24.76
C ASP A 507 26.48 2.55 -23.64
N HIS A 508 25.94 3.51 -22.88
CA HIS A 508 26.65 4.10 -21.74
C HIS A 508 26.91 3.07 -20.65
N PHE A 509 25.88 2.31 -20.25
CA PHE A 509 25.97 1.28 -19.22
C PHE A 509 27.00 0.20 -19.56
N MET A 510 26.94 -0.32 -20.79
CA MET A 510 27.85 -1.37 -21.26
C MET A 510 29.28 -0.85 -21.47
N THR A 511 29.44 0.39 -21.93
CA THR A 511 30.75 1.04 -22.03
C THR A 511 31.37 1.24 -20.65
N ALA A 512 30.58 1.68 -19.65
CA ALA A 512 31.05 1.85 -18.29
C ALA A 512 31.53 0.51 -17.68
N LEU A 513 30.74 -0.56 -17.80
CA LEU A 513 31.12 -1.91 -17.34
C LEU A 513 32.42 -2.39 -18.01
N ASN A 514 32.57 -2.18 -19.32
CA ASN A 514 33.79 -2.49 -20.05
C ASN A 514 35.01 -1.70 -19.55
N GLN A 515 34.84 -0.41 -19.27
CA GLN A 515 35.91 0.43 -18.71
C GLN A 515 36.34 -0.06 -17.33
N TYR A 516 35.40 -0.37 -16.44
CA TYR A 516 35.72 -0.96 -15.13
C TYR A 516 36.44 -2.30 -15.26
N TYR A 517 35.99 -3.18 -16.16
CA TYR A 517 36.65 -4.47 -16.40
C TYR A 517 38.10 -4.31 -16.86
N ASN A 518 38.34 -3.45 -17.86
CA ASN A 518 39.68 -3.21 -18.38
C ASN A 518 40.60 -2.56 -17.34
N ASN A 519 40.11 -1.60 -16.56
CA ASN A 519 40.90 -0.92 -15.54
C ASN A 519 41.29 -1.86 -14.39
N LEU A 520 40.35 -2.68 -13.90
CA LEU A 520 40.59 -3.58 -12.77
C LEU A 520 41.42 -4.82 -13.13
N ARG A 521 41.37 -5.28 -14.39
CA ARG A 521 42.21 -6.39 -14.85
C ARG A 521 43.69 -6.02 -14.95
N LEU A 522 44.01 -4.75 -15.21
CA LEU A 522 45.39 -4.25 -15.28
C LEU A 522 46.06 -4.13 -13.88
N GLU A 523 45.34 -4.38 -12.78
CA GLU A 523 45.86 -4.30 -11.40
C GLU A 523 46.61 -5.58 -10.91
N GLU A 524 47.27 -6.34 -11.79
CA GLU A 524 48.12 -7.45 -11.33
C GLU A 524 49.30 -6.96 -10.45
N PRO A 525 49.66 -7.67 -9.35
CA PRO A 525 50.70 -7.25 -8.43
C PRO A 525 52.10 -7.53 -9.01
N GLY A 526 52.65 -6.57 -9.75
CA GLY A 526 53.95 -6.75 -10.42
C GLY A 526 54.76 -5.49 -10.74
N ALA A 527 54.34 -4.28 -10.33
CA ALA A 527 55.16 -3.08 -10.52
C ALA A 527 55.94 -2.78 -9.24
N MET A 528 57.16 -3.34 -9.18
CA MET A 528 58.17 -2.99 -8.21
C MET A 528 58.32 -1.46 -8.10
N ASP A 529 58.48 -1.05 -6.85
CA ASP A 529 58.77 0.27 -6.33
C ASP A 529 59.85 1.03 -7.14
N THR A 530 59.46 2.10 -7.83
CA THR A 530 60.36 3.23 -8.15
C THR A 530 59.60 4.54 -8.04
N MET A 531 59.74 5.17 -6.87
CA MET A 531 59.98 6.59 -6.62
C MET A 531 59.51 7.60 -7.70
N TYR A 532 58.66 8.54 -7.26
CA TYR A 532 58.22 9.76 -7.97
C TYR A 532 57.29 9.58 -9.18
N ARG A 533 56.05 9.12 -8.94
CA ARG A 533 54.90 9.63 -9.70
C ARG A 533 53.84 10.20 -8.77
N VAL A 534 53.51 11.45 -9.09
CA VAL A 534 52.48 12.33 -8.53
C VAL A 534 51.24 11.57 -8.04
N ARG A 535 50.74 11.97 -6.86
CA ARG A 535 49.49 11.52 -6.22
C ARG A 535 48.33 11.47 -7.23
N GLY A 536 48.09 10.31 -7.83
CA GLY A 536 46.81 9.98 -8.45
C GLY A 536 45.91 9.36 -7.39
N ALA A 537 44.66 9.82 -7.31
CA ALA A 537 43.62 9.31 -6.42
C ALA A 537 43.56 7.75 -6.41
N PRO A 538 43.12 7.11 -5.32
CA PRO A 538 43.01 5.65 -5.27
C PRO A 538 42.15 5.16 -6.43
N ARG A 539 42.73 4.33 -7.31
CA ARG A 539 42.15 3.86 -8.58
C ARG A 539 41.09 2.75 -8.40
N GLY A 540 40.40 2.73 -7.26
CA GLY A 540 39.33 1.76 -6.95
C GLY A 540 37.94 2.34 -7.21
N ILE A 541 36.94 1.47 -7.33
CA ILE A 541 35.53 1.88 -7.47
C ILE A 541 35.09 2.59 -6.19
N THR A 542 34.62 3.83 -6.31
CA THR A 542 34.09 4.60 -5.18
C THR A 542 32.75 4.01 -4.69
N PRO A 543 32.35 4.22 -3.41
CA PRO A 543 31.07 3.72 -2.92
C PRO A 543 29.86 4.18 -3.74
N GLN A 544 29.91 5.41 -4.28
CA GLN A 544 28.86 5.95 -5.14
C GLN A 544 28.81 5.24 -6.50
N GLU A 545 29.96 4.97 -7.12
CA GLU A 545 30.05 4.20 -8.36
C GLU A 545 29.58 2.75 -8.15
N VAL A 546 29.87 2.15 -6.99
CA VAL A 546 29.33 0.82 -6.64
C VAL A 546 27.81 0.83 -6.65
N GLN A 547 27.16 1.83 -6.06
CA GLN A 547 25.69 1.93 -6.07
C GLN A 547 25.13 2.14 -7.49
N GLY A 548 25.80 2.96 -8.31
CA GLY A 548 25.43 3.13 -9.72
C GLY A 548 25.52 1.83 -10.52
N LEU A 549 26.62 1.09 -10.36
CA LEU A 549 26.83 -0.21 -11.01
C LEU A 549 25.81 -1.25 -10.55
N LEU A 550 25.49 -1.29 -9.25
CA LEU A 550 24.44 -2.18 -8.73
C LEU A 550 23.09 -1.89 -9.36
N GLY A 551 22.67 -0.62 -9.40
CA GLY A 551 21.39 -0.25 -10.03
C GLY A 551 21.33 -0.66 -11.50
N VAL A 552 22.41 -0.43 -12.26
CA VAL A 552 22.49 -0.82 -13.69
C VAL A 552 22.40 -2.34 -13.86
N LEU A 553 23.11 -3.11 -13.04
CA LEU A 553 23.07 -4.57 -13.11
C LEU A 553 21.70 -5.12 -12.69
N GLN A 554 21.06 -4.54 -11.67
CA GLN A 554 19.70 -4.91 -11.26
C GLN A 554 18.68 -4.64 -12.37
N LEU A 555 18.78 -3.49 -13.04
CA LEU A 555 17.95 -3.16 -14.19
C LEU A 555 18.17 -4.15 -15.35
N LEU A 556 19.43 -4.47 -15.65
CA LEU A 556 19.80 -5.44 -16.68
C LEU A 556 19.22 -6.83 -16.37
N SER A 557 19.40 -7.31 -15.13
CA SER A 557 18.84 -8.58 -14.64
C SER A 557 17.32 -8.59 -14.80
N ARG A 558 16.65 -7.53 -14.33
CA ARG A 558 15.19 -7.44 -14.32
C ARG A 558 14.61 -7.44 -15.74
N VAL A 559 15.17 -6.67 -16.66
CA VAL A 559 14.74 -6.66 -18.07
C VAL A 559 14.95 -8.04 -18.71
N ALA A 560 16.10 -8.66 -18.46
CA ALA A 560 16.41 -9.98 -19.02
C ALA A 560 15.51 -11.11 -18.47
N GLU A 561 15.10 -11.03 -17.20
CA GLU A 561 14.19 -11.99 -16.58
C GLU A 561 12.76 -11.87 -17.11
N GLN A 562 12.28 -10.64 -17.33
CA GLN A 562 10.88 -10.38 -17.67
C GLN A 562 10.58 -10.44 -19.18
N ASP A 563 11.55 -10.16 -20.05
CA ASP A 563 11.35 -10.22 -21.50
C ASP A 563 12.46 -11.01 -22.23
N GLU A 564 12.04 -12.07 -22.93
CA GLU A 564 12.94 -12.94 -23.70
C GLU A 564 13.57 -12.22 -24.90
N LEU A 565 12.81 -11.36 -25.59
CA LEU A 565 13.31 -10.68 -26.78
C LEU A 565 14.43 -9.68 -26.42
N SER A 566 14.20 -8.88 -25.39
CA SER A 566 15.19 -7.97 -24.82
C SER A 566 16.43 -8.72 -24.32
N ARG A 567 16.24 -9.86 -23.64
CA ARG A 567 17.34 -10.73 -23.20
C ARG A 567 18.23 -11.19 -24.34
N VAL A 568 17.63 -11.69 -25.43
CA VAL A 568 18.37 -12.13 -26.62
C VAL A 568 19.11 -10.95 -27.25
N ALA A 569 18.45 -9.80 -27.42
CA ALA A 569 19.06 -8.62 -28.02
C ALA A 569 20.24 -8.06 -27.21
N LEU A 570 20.16 -8.10 -25.88
CA LEU A 570 21.27 -7.75 -24.98
C LEU A 570 22.48 -8.69 -25.15
N CYS A 571 22.23 -10.00 -25.25
CA CYS A 571 23.29 -11.00 -25.35
C CYS A 571 23.95 -11.07 -26.75
N ASP A 572 23.15 -10.91 -27.81
CA ASP A 572 23.60 -11.03 -29.20
C ASP A 572 24.33 -9.75 -29.70
N ASN A 573 24.26 -8.65 -28.94
CA ASN A 573 24.96 -7.42 -29.30
C ASN A 573 26.48 -7.57 -29.10
N ALA A 574 27.19 -7.83 -30.21
CA ALA A 574 28.64 -8.01 -30.23
C ALA A 574 29.43 -6.82 -29.67
N ALA A 575 28.91 -5.59 -29.81
CA ALA A 575 29.58 -4.39 -29.30
C ALA A 575 29.58 -4.31 -27.77
N TRP A 576 28.53 -4.83 -27.13
CA TRP A 576 28.41 -4.81 -25.66
C TRP A 576 29.15 -5.97 -25.02
N SER A 577 29.15 -7.14 -25.66
CA SER A 577 29.79 -8.36 -25.14
C SER A 577 29.38 -8.66 -23.68
N THR A 578 28.11 -8.40 -23.34
CA THR A 578 27.59 -8.31 -21.96
C THR A 578 28.00 -9.50 -21.09
N LEU A 579 27.79 -10.73 -21.55
CA LEU A 579 28.17 -11.94 -20.81
C LEU A 579 29.68 -12.04 -20.55
N TYR A 580 30.51 -11.71 -21.54
CA TYR A 580 31.96 -11.76 -21.41
C TYR A 580 32.46 -10.73 -20.38
N VAL A 581 31.91 -9.52 -20.41
CA VAL A 581 32.28 -8.44 -19.47
C VAL A 581 31.83 -8.77 -18.06
N CYS A 582 30.59 -9.24 -17.87
CA CYS A 582 30.07 -9.61 -16.56
C CYS A 582 30.88 -10.76 -15.94
N VAL A 583 31.19 -11.81 -16.71
CA VAL A 583 32.03 -12.92 -16.24
C VAL A 583 33.47 -12.46 -15.98
N GLY A 584 34.01 -11.58 -16.82
CA GLY A 584 35.33 -10.97 -16.61
C GLY A 584 35.42 -10.21 -15.28
N LEU A 585 34.42 -9.38 -14.98
CA LEU A 585 34.33 -8.62 -13.73
C LEU A 585 34.27 -9.51 -12.47
N LEU A 586 33.69 -10.71 -12.55
CA LEU A 586 33.70 -11.67 -11.43
C LEU A 586 35.11 -12.11 -11.04
N THR A 587 36.03 -12.12 -12.01
CA THR A 587 37.46 -12.46 -11.78
C THR A 587 38.26 -11.31 -11.19
N CYS A 588 37.76 -10.07 -11.29
CA CYS A 588 38.41 -8.87 -10.74
C CYS A 588 38.20 -8.73 -9.22
N ALA A 589 38.99 -7.83 -8.62
CA ALA A 589 38.88 -7.44 -7.21
C ALA A 589 37.71 -6.44 -6.98
N VAL A 590 36.48 -6.90 -7.19
CA VAL A 590 35.26 -6.10 -6.93
C VAL A 590 34.59 -6.47 -5.58
N PRO A 591 33.87 -5.53 -4.93
CA PRO A 591 33.08 -5.80 -3.73
C PRO A 591 32.14 -7.00 -3.87
N LEU A 592 31.94 -7.75 -2.77
CA LEU A 592 31.11 -8.96 -2.76
C LEU A 592 29.68 -8.70 -3.24
N VAL A 593 29.09 -7.56 -2.89
CA VAL A 593 27.73 -7.17 -3.31
C VAL A 593 27.63 -7.09 -4.84
N LEU A 594 28.66 -6.55 -5.51
CA LEU A 594 28.73 -6.52 -6.98
C LEU A 594 28.92 -7.92 -7.57
N LYS A 595 29.69 -8.81 -6.93
CA LYS A 595 29.82 -10.20 -7.41
C LYS A 595 28.50 -10.95 -7.37
N VAL A 596 27.72 -10.75 -6.30
CA VAL A 596 26.39 -11.35 -6.17
C VAL A 596 25.50 -10.87 -7.32
N GLU A 597 25.44 -9.56 -7.56
CA GLU A 597 24.57 -9.01 -8.61
C GLU A 597 25.04 -9.42 -10.02
N LEU A 598 26.35 -9.41 -10.29
CA LEU A 598 26.92 -9.90 -11.56
C LEU A 598 26.54 -11.36 -11.85
N LEU A 599 26.52 -12.22 -10.82
CA LEU A 599 26.04 -13.60 -10.97
C LEU A 599 24.55 -13.65 -11.32
N HIS A 600 23.71 -12.83 -10.69
CA HIS A 600 22.28 -12.73 -11.00
C HIS A 600 22.05 -12.26 -12.44
N SER A 601 22.76 -11.22 -12.89
CA SER A 601 22.68 -10.75 -14.27
C SER A 601 23.14 -11.82 -15.27
N CYS A 602 24.17 -12.59 -14.93
CA CYS A 602 24.60 -13.72 -15.75
C CYS A 602 23.54 -14.83 -15.80
N THR A 603 22.89 -15.18 -14.69
CA THR A 603 21.83 -16.20 -14.67
C THR A 603 20.59 -15.77 -15.44
N GLY A 604 20.16 -14.51 -15.29
CA GLY A 604 19.04 -13.95 -16.07
C GLY A 604 19.32 -13.98 -17.57
N SER A 605 20.57 -13.73 -17.97
CA SER A 605 21.02 -13.79 -19.36
C SER A 605 21.27 -15.21 -19.89
N ALA A 606 21.65 -16.16 -19.02
CA ALA A 606 22.04 -17.53 -19.38
C ALA A 606 20.88 -18.51 -19.59
N CYS A 607 19.63 -18.16 -19.26
CA CYS A 607 18.45 -19.01 -19.52
C CYS A 607 18.23 -19.37 -21.01
N LEU A 608 19.02 -18.82 -21.93
CA LEU A 608 19.07 -19.21 -23.35
C LEU A 608 19.83 -20.52 -23.64
N GLY A 609 20.57 -21.07 -22.68
CA GLY A 609 21.41 -22.25 -22.89
C GLY A 609 20.68 -23.60 -22.94
N ILE A 610 19.43 -23.69 -22.47
CA ILE A 610 18.74 -24.99 -22.28
C ILE A 610 17.67 -25.26 -23.36
N ASN A 611 17.10 -24.24 -24.00
CA ASN A 611 16.00 -24.42 -24.98
C ASN A 611 16.42 -24.41 -26.46
N ARG A 612 17.71 -24.33 -26.80
CA ARG A 612 18.19 -24.49 -28.20
C ARG A 612 18.61 -25.93 -28.56
N ARG A 613 18.20 -26.94 -27.79
CA ARG A 613 18.30 -28.36 -28.16
C ARG A 613 16.97 -29.09 -27.96
N SER A 614 16.01 -28.84 -28.84
CA SER A 614 14.91 -29.76 -29.16
C SER A 614 14.50 -29.57 -30.60
#